data_AF-A0A4V3BS32-F1
#
_entry.id   AF-A0A4V3BS32-F1
#
_cell.length_a   1.000
_cell.length_b   1.000
_cell.length_c   1.000
_cell.angle_alpha   90.00
_cell.angle_beta   90.00
_cell.angle_gamma   90.00
#
_symmetry.space_group_name_H-M   'P 1'
#
loop_
_entity.id
_entity.type
_entity.pdbx_description
1 polymer ?
#
loop_
_entity_poly.entity_id
_entity_poly.type
_entity_poly.pdbx_seq_one_letter_code
_entity_poly.pdbx_strand_id
1 'polypeptide(L)'
;MHDTNPTRLDPWAASSLLQKAIRRGETDLAIHAARSLHRQRGNGIWRRFLIIAFEDVGIGNLDLVRRVTLANIDRQSRKTFGTDDEAVATFARDLSESPKDRSSWSEPVVSTIYE
;
A
#
# COMPACT_ATOMS: atom_id res chain seq x y z
N MET A 1 -2.76 25.10 0.05
CA MET A 1 -1.67 25.51 -0.86
C MET A 1 -0.94 24.26 -1.32
N HIS A 2 -1.05 23.91 -2.60
CA HIS A 2 -0.18 22.89 -3.20
C HIS A 2 1.18 23.53 -3.48
N ASP A 3 2.24 22.95 -2.91
CA ASP A 3 3.62 23.25 -3.29
C ASP A 3 3.83 22.68 -4.70
N THR A 4 3.95 23.55 -5.70
CA THR A 4 4.09 23.19 -7.12
C THR A 4 5.55 23.11 -7.54
N ASN A 5 6.44 22.65 -6.67
CA ASN A 5 7.81 22.33 -7.07
C ASN A 5 7.79 21.04 -7.92
N PRO A 6 8.06 21.09 -9.23
CA PRO A 6 7.91 19.94 -10.13
C PRO A 6 8.86 18.77 -9.79
N THR A 7 9.87 19.00 -8.96
CA THR A 7 10.84 17.98 -8.52
C THR A 7 10.46 17.29 -7.21
N ARG A 8 9.44 17.77 -6.49
CA ARG A 8 9.05 17.21 -5.19
C ARG A 8 7.58 16.80 -5.25
N LEU A 9 7.31 15.50 -5.40
CA LEU A 9 5.95 14.96 -5.33
C LEU A 9 5.29 15.43 -4.04
N ASP A 10 4.18 16.14 -4.16
CA ASP A 10 3.37 16.49 -3.01
C ASP A 10 2.80 15.21 -2.34
N PRO A 11 2.36 15.26 -1.08
CA PRO A 11 1.97 14.05 -0.38
C PRO A 11 0.76 13.33 -1.00
N TRP A 12 -0.12 14.07 -1.69
CA TRP A 12 -1.29 13.49 -2.35
C TRP A 12 -0.88 12.79 -3.65
N ALA A 13 0.02 13.39 -4.43
CA ALA A 13 0.64 12.73 -5.57
C ALA A 13 1.43 11.48 -5.16
N ALA A 14 2.24 11.55 -4.09
CA ALA A 14 2.98 10.39 -3.57
C ALA A 14 2.05 9.25 -3.10
N SER A 15 0.96 9.59 -2.41
CA SER A 15 -0.06 8.61 -1.98
C SER A 15 -0.82 7.97 -3.14
N SER A 16 -1.12 8.76 -4.17
CA SER A 16 -1.75 8.26 -5.40
C SER A 16 -0.80 7.38 -6.20
N LEU A 17 0.48 7.77 -6.31
CA LEU A 17 1.53 7.02 -6.98
C LEU A 17 1.76 5.68 -6.28
N LEU A 18 1.88 5.69 -4.95
CA LEU A 18 2.08 4.48 -4.14
C LEU A 18 1.02 3.42 -4.45
N GLN A 19 -0.26 3.78 -4.41
CA GLN A 19 -1.34 2.83 -4.68
C GLN A 19 -1.32 2.32 -6.12
N LYS A 20 -1.09 3.21 -7.10
CA LYS A 20 -1.03 2.81 -8.51
C LYS A 20 0.14 1.87 -8.79
N ALA A 21 1.30 2.16 -8.23
CA ALA A 21 2.49 1.32 -8.36
C ALA A 21 2.27 -0.06 -7.75
N ILE A 22 1.74 -0.12 -6.52
CA ILE A 22 1.39 -1.39 -5.87
C ILE A 22 0.39 -2.18 -6.72
N ARG A 23 -0.71 -1.56 -7.17
CA ARG A 23 -1.74 -2.22 -7.98
C ARG A 23 -1.19 -2.86 -9.26
N ARG A 24 -0.14 -2.28 -9.85
CA ARG A 24 0.49 -2.73 -11.10
C ARG A 24 1.71 -3.63 -10.89
N GLY A 25 2.12 -3.88 -9.65
CA GLY A 25 3.33 -4.64 -9.35
C GLY A 25 4.63 -3.89 -9.65
N GLU A 26 4.59 -2.55 -9.70
CA GLU A 26 5.75 -1.70 -9.95
C GLU A 26 6.57 -1.50 -8.66
N THR A 27 7.24 -2.55 -8.19
CA THR A 27 7.86 -2.64 -6.84
C THR A 27 8.81 -1.49 -6.52
N ASP A 28 9.75 -1.17 -7.42
CA ASP A 28 10.72 -0.10 -7.16
C ASP A 28 10.03 1.26 -7.03
N LEU A 29 9.04 1.52 -7.87
CA LEU A 29 8.26 2.76 -7.82
C LEU A 29 7.41 2.84 -6.55
N ALA A 30 6.83 1.71 -6.12
CA ALA A 30 6.09 1.61 -4.87
C ALA A 30 6.98 1.93 -3.65
N ILE A 31 8.20 1.39 -3.59
CA ILE A 31 9.15 1.67 -2.51
C ILE A 31 9.53 3.16 -2.48
N HIS A 32 9.84 3.74 -3.64
CA HIS A 32 10.20 5.16 -3.73
C HIS A 32 9.03 6.07 -3.31
N ALA A 33 7.81 5.77 -3.74
CA ALA A 33 6.61 6.50 -3.37
C ALA A 33 6.30 6.37 -1.87
N ALA A 34 6.44 5.15 -1.32
CA ALA A 34 6.20 4.87 0.11
C ALA A 34 7.17 5.63 1.01
N ARG A 35 8.47 5.59 0.71
CA ARG A 35 9.49 6.35 1.45
C ARG A 35 9.25 7.86 1.35
N SER A 36 8.89 8.36 0.17
CA SER A 36 8.58 9.77 -0.02
C SER A 36 7.37 10.19 0.81
N LEU A 37 6.30 9.39 0.80
CA LEU A 37 5.12 9.65 1.61
C LEU A 37 5.41 9.55 3.11
N HIS A 38 6.21 8.55 3.54
CA HIS A 38 6.61 8.39 4.94
C HIS A 38 7.42 9.61 5.44
N ARG A 39 8.38 10.12 4.66
CA ARG A 39 9.11 11.35 5.01
C ARG A 39 8.20 12.58 5.14
N GLN A 40 7.14 12.66 4.34
CA GLN A 40 6.24 13.81 4.32
C GLN A 40 5.08 13.73 5.33
N ARG A 41 4.63 12.53 5.69
CA ARG A 41 3.43 12.30 6.51
C ARG A 41 3.69 11.46 7.76
N GLY A 42 4.91 10.98 7.97
CA GLY A 42 5.28 10.11 9.09
C GLY A 42 4.38 8.89 9.17
N ASN A 43 3.85 8.62 10.36
CA ASN A 43 2.99 7.45 10.63
C ASN A 43 1.70 7.37 9.77
N GLY A 44 1.32 8.43 9.04
CA GLY A 44 0.20 8.37 8.09
C GLY A 44 0.37 7.30 6.99
N ILE A 45 1.61 6.87 6.71
CA ILE A 45 1.89 5.78 5.75
C ILE A 45 1.22 4.46 6.13
N TRP A 46 1.14 4.12 7.42
CA TRP A 46 0.64 2.83 7.87
C TRP A 46 -0.85 2.66 7.62
N ARG A 47 -1.62 3.74 7.82
CA ARG A 47 -3.04 3.78 7.44
C ARG A 47 -3.20 3.65 5.94
N ARG A 48 -2.29 4.22 5.15
CA ARG A 48 -2.34 4.11 3.69
C ARG A 48 -2.04 2.70 3.20
N PHE A 49 -1.04 2.03 3.78
CA PHE A 49 -0.79 0.61 3.52
C PHE A 49 -1.98 -0.25 3.91
N LEU A 50 -2.62 0.02 5.06
CA LEU A 50 -3.81 -0.71 5.48
C LEU A 50 -4.93 -0.64 4.42
N ILE A 51 -5.23 0.56 3.94
CA ILE A 51 -6.23 0.76 2.88
C ILE A 51 -5.86 -0.03 1.62
N ILE A 52 -4.62 0.10 1.15
CA ILE A 52 -4.15 -0.60 -0.06
C ILE A 52 -4.19 -2.13 0.12
N ALA A 53 -3.84 -2.64 1.30
CA ALA A 53 -3.89 -4.08 1.59
C ALA A 53 -5.31 -4.63 1.43
N PHE A 54 -6.33 -3.92 1.92
CA PHE A 54 -7.73 -4.35 1.78
C PHE A 54 -8.31 -4.13 0.38
N GLU A 55 -7.88 -3.09 -0.34
CA GLU A 55 -8.43 -2.73 -1.66
C GLU A 55 -7.78 -3.48 -2.83
N ASP A 56 -6.45 -3.60 -2.82
CA ASP A 56 -5.68 -4.07 -3.97
C ASP A 56 -5.10 -5.48 -3.77
N VAL A 57 -4.99 -5.97 -2.52
CA VAL A 57 -4.49 -7.33 -2.22
C VAL A 57 -5.62 -8.25 -1.73
N GLY A 58 -6.45 -7.79 -0.79
CA GLY A 58 -7.67 -8.47 -0.37
C GLY A 58 -7.45 -9.94 0.01
N ILE A 59 -8.35 -10.81 -0.48
CA ILE A 59 -8.28 -12.26 -0.26
C ILE A 59 -7.09 -12.92 -0.99
N GLY A 60 -6.42 -12.20 -1.89
CA GLY A 60 -5.23 -12.69 -2.60
C GLY A 60 -4.06 -12.99 -1.68
N ASN A 61 -3.98 -12.36 -0.50
CA ASN A 61 -2.99 -12.67 0.54
C ASN A 61 -3.42 -12.18 1.93
N LEU A 62 -4.22 -12.99 2.61
CA LEU A 62 -4.76 -12.66 3.93
C LEU A 62 -3.68 -12.52 5.03
N ASP A 63 -2.57 -13.25 4.93
CA ASP A 63 -1.47 -13.11 5.90
C ASP A 63 -0.82 -11.73 5.79
N LEU A 64 -0.59 -11.24 4.58
CA LEU A 64 -0.05 -9.90 4.37
C LEU A 64 -1.02 -8.82 4.86
N VAL A 65 -2.32 -8.96 4.59
CA VAL A 65 -3.36 -8.05 5.13
C VAL A 65 -3.31 -8.02 6.67
N ARG A 66 -3.18 -9.19 7.31
CA ARG A 66 -3.01 -9.30 8.77
C ARG A 66 -1.74 -8.59 9.25
N ARG A 67 -0.59 -8.84 8.61
CA ARG A 67 0.70 -8.21 8.97
C ARG A 67 0.65 -6.68 8.86
N VAL A 68 0.07 -6.16 7.78
CA VAL A 68 -0.12 -4.70 7.60
C VAL A 68 -1.06 -4.13 8.66
N THR A 69 -2.14 -4.85 9.00
CA THR A 69 -3.06 -4.46 10.09
C THR A 69 -2.32 -4.34 11.42
N LEU A 70 -1.49 -5.33 11.77
CA LEU A 70 -0.67 -5.31 12.98
C LEU A 70 0.34 -4.14 12.98
N ALA A 71 0.99 -3.87 11.84
CA ALA A 71 1.94 -2.76 11.70
C ALA A 71 1.26 -1.38 11.85
N ASN A 72 -0.03 -1.28 11.49
CA ASN A 72 -0.80 -0.06 11.65
C ASN A 72 -1.25 0.18 13.10
N ILE A 73 -1.63 -0.86 13.84
CA ILE A 73 -2.14 -0.72 15.22
C ILE A 73 -1.04 -0.69 16.28
N ASP A 74 0.09 -1.35 16.03
CA ASP A 74 1.19 -1.48 16.99
C ASP A 74 2.52 -1.03 16.38
N ARG A 75 3.21 -0.12 17.07
CA ARG A 75 4.56 0.31 16.66
C ARG A 75 5.62 -0.75 16.93
N GLN A 76 5.44 -1.59 17.95
CA GLN A 76 6.43 -2.62 18.28
C GLN A 76 6.47 -3.71 17.21
N SER A 77 5.32 -4.09 16.65
CA SER A 77 5.24 -5.04 15.53
C SER A 77 6.03 -4.61 14.28
N ARG A 78 6.31 -3.31 14.09
CA ARG A 78 7.17 -2.83 12.99
C ARG A 78 8.65 -3.14 13.19
N LYS A 79 9.10 -3.27 14.44
CA LYS A 79 10.52 -3.50 14.76
C LYS A 79 11.03 -4.85 14.29
N THR A 80 10.15 -5.82 14.07
CA THR A 80 10.53 -7.11 13.48
C THR A 80 11.00 -6.99 12.03
N PHE A 81 10.73 -5.84 11.39
CA PHE A 81 11.17 -5.52 10.03
C PHE A 81 12.34 -4.52 10.01
N GLY A 82 12.96 -4.26 11.17
CA GLY A 82 14.07 -3.32 11.31
C GLY A 82 13.62 -1.90 11.68
N THR A 83 14.25 -0.91 11.07
CA THR A 83 13.91 0.50 11.19
C THR A 83 12.56 0.82 10.52
N ASP A 84 11.94 1.96 10.85
CA ASP A 84 10.70 2.37 10.19
C ASP A 84 10.89 2.51 8.65
N ASP A 85 12.07 2.91 8.16
CA ASP A 85 12.33 2.99 6.71
C ASP A 85 12.40 1.60 6.05
N GLU A 86 13.09 0.65 6.69
CA GLU A 86 13.17 -0.74 6.22
C GLU A 86 11.80 -1.41 6.25
N ALA A 87 11.02 -1.19 7.31
CA ALA A 87 9.64 -1.66 7.41
C ALA A 87 8.77 -1.07 6.29
N VAL A 88 8.85 0.24 6.03
CA VAL A 88 8.11 0.89 4.93
C VAL A 88 8.48 0.30 3.58
N ALA A 89 9.77 0.11 3.29
CA ALA A 89 10.21 -0.49 2.04
C ALA A 89 9.75 -1.96 1.91
N THR A 90 9.80 -2.72 3.01
CA THR A 90 9.37 -4.11 3.05
C THR A 90 7.87 -4.24 2.75
N PHE A 91 7.02 -3.48 3.44
CA PHE A 91 5.58 -3.54 3.19
C PHE A 91 5.19 -3.04 1.80
N ALA A 92 5.85 -2.00 1.27
CA ALA A 92 5.62 -1.56 -0.10
C ALA A 92 5.95 -2.66 -1.13
N ARG A 93 7.06 -3.37 -0.92
CA ARG A 93 7.46 -4.52 -1.75
C ARG A 93 6.46 -5.66 -1.65
N ASP A 94 6.19 -6.14 -0.43
CA ASP A 94 5.29 -7.27 -0.21
C ASP A 94 3.91 -7.01 -0.81
N LEU A 95 3.36 -5.79 -0.64
CA LEU A 95 2.08 -5.40 -1.22
C LEU A 95 2.13 -5.37 -2.76
N SER A 96 3.22 -4.88 -3.33
CA SER A 96 3.44 -4.81 -4.78
C SER A 96 3.58 -6.20 -5.41
N GLU A 97 4.27 -7.12 -4.76
CA GLU A 97 4.56 -8.46 -5.30
C GLU A 97 3.46 -9.48 -5.01
N SER A 98 2.59 -9.21 -4.03
CA SER A 98 1.48 -10.10 -3.67
C SER A 98 0.45 -10.28 -4.80
N PRO A 99 -0.24 -11.43 -4.90
CA PRO A 99 -1.44 -11.55 -5.73
C PRO A 99 -2.43 -10.42 -5.44
N LYS A 100 -3.00 -9.84 -6.50
CA LYS A 100 -3.95 -8.74 -6.40
C LYS A 100 -5.37 -9.30 -6.44
N ASP A 101 -6.19 -8.87 -5.49
CA ASP A 101 -7.61 -9.16 -5.48
C ASP A 101 -8.39 -7.91 -5.10
N ARG A 102 -9.36 -7.55 -5.92
CA ARG A 102 -10.25 -6.39 -5.75
C ARG A 102 -11.72 -6.78 -5.67
N SER A 103 -11.99 -8.07 -5.43
CA SER A 103 -13.35 -8.64 -5.40
C SER A 103 -14.19 -8.09 -4.25
N SER A 104 -13.54 -7.57 -3.20
CA SER A 104 -14.17 -6.93 -2.05
C SER A 104 -14.97 -5.66 -2.37
N TRP A 105 -14.71 -5.01 -3.51
CA TRP A 105 -15.38 -3.76 -3.90
C TRP A 105 -15.82 -3.71 -5.37
N SER A 106 -15.39 -4.64 -6.22
CA SER A 106 -16.00 -4.80 -7.53
C SER A 106 -17.39 -5.39 -7.38
N GLU A 107 -18.36 -4.95 -8.19
CA GLU A 107 -19.66 -5.63 -8.26
C GLU A 107 -19.45 -7.14 -8.44
N PRO A 108 -20.28 -7.98 -7.79
CA PRO A 108 -20.22 -9.41 -8.04
C PRO A 108 -20.36 -9.60 -9.55
N VAL A 109 -19.38 -10.28 -10.14
CA VAL A 109 -19.53 -10.77 -11.51
C VAL A 109 -20.64 -11.80 -11.41
N VAL A 110 -21.88 -11.37 -11.59
CA VAL A 110 -22.99 -12.28 -11.86
C VAL A 110 -22.60 -12.87 -13.21
N SER A 111 -21.91 -14.00 -13.17
CA SER A 111 -21.71 -14.80 -14.36
C SER A 111 -23.11 -15.08 -14.87
N THR A 112 -23.44 -14.48 -16.01
CA THR A 112 -24.64 -14.78 -16.78
C THR A 112 -24.58 -16.26 -17.14
N ILE A 113 -25.04 -17.10 -16.21
CA ILE A 113 -25.50 -18.45 -16.49
C ILE A 113 -26.92 -18.24 -16.98
N TYR A 114 -27.07 -18.03 -18.27
CA TYR A 114 -28.28 -18.38 -18.97
C TYR A 114 -27.87 -19.39 -20.04
N GLU A 115 -28.15 -20.65 -19.71
CA GLU A 115 -28.49 -21.71 -20.67
C GLU A 115 -29.71 -21.30 -21.50
#